data_AF-A0A6B2C795-F1
#
_entry.id   AF-A0A6B2C795-F1
#
_cell.length_a   1.000
_cell.length_b   1.000
_cell.length_c   1.000
_cell.angle_alpha   90.00
_cell.angle_beta   90.00
_cell.angle_gamma   90.00
#
_symmetry.space_group_name_H-M   'P 1'
#
loop_
_entity.id
_entity.type
_entity.pdbx_description
1 polymer ?
#
loop_
_entity_poly.entity_id
_entity_poly.type
_entity_poly.pdbx_seq_one_letter_code
_entity_poly.pdbx_strand_id
1 'polypeptide(L)'
;KIGGEKDLPTNTSPSSMPEVMSWRGVLDNDENHTFKILIPVLSYDKSFDNKTALIFELWIYDTSSDKWVYTGEWVHLYIQVLKRS
;
A
#
# COMPACT_ATOMS: atom_id res chain seq x y z
N LYS A 1 0.10 2.55 0.06
CA LYS A 1 -0.77 3.52 -0.66
C LYS A 1 -2.17 3.49 -0.07
N ILE A 2 -3.01 4.50 -0.35
CA ILE A 2 -4.43 4.55 0.07
C ILE A 2 -5.27 4.74 -1.19
N GLY A 3 -6.25 3.87 -1.43
CA GLY A 3 -7.12 3.92 -2.61
C GLY A 3 -8.46 3.23 -2.37
N GLY A 4 -9.20 2.95 -3.43
CA GLY A 4 -10.39 2.10 -3.41
C GLY A 4 -10.26 0.87 -4.31
N GLU A 5 -11.37 0.14 -4.46
CA GLU A 5 -11.47 -1.10 -5.26
C GLU A 5 -10.93 -0.95 -6.70
N LYS A 6 -11.19 0.20 -7.33
CA LYS A 6 -10.72 0.52 -8.69
C LYS A 6 -9.23 0.88 -8.78
N ASP A 7 -8.60 1.16 -7.65
CA ASP A 7 -7.21 1.60 -7.56
C ASP A 7 -6.27 0.44 -7.15
N LEU A 8 -6.81 -0.78 -7.01
CA LEU A 8 -6.03 -1.95 -6.68
C LEU A 8 -5.04 -2.29 -7.81
N PRO A 9 -3.81 -2.69 -7.47
CA PRO A 9 -2.86 -3.21 -8.45
C PRO A 9 -3.39 -4.48 -9.14
N THR A 10 -2.74 -4.85 -10.24
CA THR A 10 -2.80 -6.19 -10.82
C THR A 10 -1.45 -6.87 -10.67
N ASN A 11 -1.34 -8.12 -11.11
CA ASN A 11 -0.05 -8.82 -11.23
C ASN A 11 0.89 -8.22 -12.30
N THR A 12 0.42 -7.25 -13.09
CA THR A 12 1.21 -6.61 -14.15
C THR A 12 1.31 -5.09 -14.04
N SER A 13 0.44 -4.46 -13.25
CA SER A 13 0.35 -3.01 -13.13
C SER A 13 0.24 -2.59 -11.65
N PRO A 14 1.07 -1.66 -11.17
CA PRO A 14 0.94 -1.14 -9.82
C PRO A 14 -0.31 -0.24 -9.69
N SER A 15 -0.69 0.09 -8.46
CA SER A 15 -1.75 1.07 -8.19
C SER A 15 -1.37 2.44 -8.75
N SER A 16 -2.36 3.13 -9.32
CA SER A 16 -2.30 4.51 -9.77
C SER A 16 -2.17 5.53 -8.62
N MET A 17 -2.38 5.10 -7.37
CA MET A 17 -2.33 5.99 -6.22
C MET A 17 -0.90 6.37 -5.83
N PRO A 18 -0.68 7.60 -5.35
CA PRO A 18 0.63 8.01 -4.86
C PRO A 18 1.06 7.18 -3.64
N GLU A 19 2.37 6.97 -3.53
CA GLU A 19 2.97 6.37 -2.35
C GLU A 19 2.76 7.25 -1.12
N VAL A 20 2.29 6.64 -0.03
CA VAL A 20 2.14 7.28 1.28
C VAL A 20 3.40 7.06 2.13
N MET A 21 4.05 5.91 1.95
CA MET A 21 5.26 5.50 2.66
C MET A 21 5.95 4.39 1.87
N SER A 22 7.29 4.44 1.79
CA SER A 22 8.14 3.34 1.34
C SER A 22 8.94 2.76 2.50
N TRP A 23 9.17 1.45 2.45
CA TRP A 23 10.27 0.81 3.18
C TRP A 23 11.21 0.16 2.18
N ARG A 24 12.51 0.29 2.41
CA ARG A 24 13.57 -0.32 1.61
C ARG A 24 14.45 -1.13 2.54
N GLY A 25 14.65 -2.39 2.20
CA GLY A 25 15.52 -3.29 2.93
C GLY A 25 15.93 -4.46 2.03
N VAL A 26 16.93 -5.19 2.48
CA VAL A 26 17.32 -6.46 1.85
C VAL A 26 16.41 -7.54 2.44
N LEU A 27 15.79 -8.33 1.57
CA LEU A 27 15.05 -9.52 1.99
C LEU A 27 16.07 -10.64 2.21
N ASP A 28 16.49 -10.86 3.46
CA ASP A 28 17.40 -11.94 3.83
C ASP A 28 17.06 -12.52 5.22
N ASN A 29 17.35 -13.80 5.43
CA ASN A 29 17.34 -14.52 6.72
C ASN A 29 16.05 -14.61 7.56
N ASP A 30 14.86 -14.75 6.94
CA ASP A 30 13.57 -14.92 7.66
C ASP A 30 13.28 -13.77 8.67
N GLU A 31 13.90 -12.61 8.48
CA GLU A 31 13.73 -11.47 9.36
C GLU A 31 12.34 -10.85 9.21
N ASN A 32 11.71 -10.53 10.35
CA ASN A 32 10.45 -9.81 10.39
C ASN A 32 10.67 -8.37 10.80
N HIS A 33 10.21 -7.43 9.97
CA HIS A 33 10.18 -6.01 10.30
C HIS A 33 8.75 -5.52 10.47
N THR A 34 8.50 -4.83 11.60
CA THR A 34 7.21 -4.21 11.90
C THR A 34 7.36 -2.69 11.88
N PHE A 35 6.47 -2.02 11.16
CA PHE A 35 6.48 -0.56 11.04
C PHE A 35 5.18 0.05 11.54
N LYS A 36 5.27 1.19 12.20
CA LYS A 36 4.10 2.02 12.51
C LYS A 36 3.77 2.88 11.31
N ILE A 37 2.57 2.71 10.76
CA ILE A 37 2.01 3.59 9.74
C ILE A 37 1.03 4.57 10.38
N LEU A 38 1.09 5.84 9.96
CA LEU A 38 0.14 6.87 10.35
C LEU A 38 -0.62 7.31 9.11
N ILE A 39 -1.92 7.08 9.09
CA ILE A 39 -2.78 7.37 7.95
C ILE A 39 -3.69 8.55 8.32
N PRO A 40 -3.54 9.72 7.68
CA PRO A 40 -4.43 10.85 7.93
C PRO A 40 -5.82 10.56 7.34
N VAL A 41 -6.84 10.58 8.18
CA VAL A 41 -8.24 10.43 7.79
C VAL A 41 -8.78 11.83 7.47
N LEU A 42 -8.66 12.25 6.21
CA LEU A 42 -9.06 13.58 5.75
C LEU A 42 -10.56 13.57 5.43
N SER A 43 -11.33 14.28 6.25
CA SER A 43 -12.80 14.46 6.20
C SER A 43 -13.65 13.31 6.78
N TYR A 44 -14.34 13.63 7.88
CA TYR A 44 -15.37 12.82 8.54
C TYR A 44 -16.80 13.10 8.01
N ASP A 45 -16.95 14.07 7.11
CA ASP A 45 -18.26 14.61 6.70
C ASP A 45 -18.96 13.80 5.60
N LYS A 46 -18.22 12.94 4.92
CA LYS A 46 -18.81 11.87 4.11
C LYS A 46 -18.36 10.59 4.79
N SER A 47 -19.30 9.72 5.08
CA SER A 47 -19.01 8.33 5.44
C SER A 47 -17.78 7.90 4.67
N PHE A 48 -16.68 7.58 5.37
CA PHE A 48 -15.58 6.86 4.76
C PHE A 48 -16.26 5.64 4.14
N ASP A 49 -16.44 5.69 2.82
CA ASP A 49 -17.13 4.63 2.11
C ASP A 49 -16.36 3.35 2.48
N ASN A 50 -17.07 2.28 2.82
CA ASN A 50 -16.54 1.08 3.47
C ASN A 50 -15.50 0.29 2.61
N LYS A 51 -14.91 0.95 1.61
CA LYS A 51 -14.07 0.44 0.54
C LYS A 51 -12.72 1.13 0.46
N THR A 52 -12.30 1.88 1.50
CA THR A 52 -10.92 2.40 1.53
C THR A 52 -9.96 1.22 1.72
N ALA A 53 -9.01 1.08 0.80
CA ALA A 53 -7.98 0.06 0.81
C ALA A 53 -6.62 0.67 1.18
N LEU A 54 -5.96 0.07 2.16
CA LEU A 54 -4.51 0.20 2.33
C LEU A 54 -3.86 -0.80 1.40
N ILE A 55 -3.08 -0.29 0.44
CA ILE A 55 -2.47 -1.08 -0.62
C ILE A 55 -0.97 -1.18 -0.34
N PHE A 56 -0.45 -2.40 -0.36
CA PHE A 56 0.96 -2.72 -0.19
C PHE A 56 1.46 -3.39 -1.47
N GLU A 57 2.51 -2.86 -2.05
CA GLU A 57 3.12 -3.37 -3.27
C GLU A 57 4.56 -3.77 -2.98
N LEU A 58 4.99 -4.91 -3.51
CA LEU A 58 6.38 -5.32 -3.45
C LEU A 58 7.12 -4.87 -4.72
N TRP A 59 8.23 -4.20 -4.51
CA TRP A 59 9.15 -3.76 -5.55
C TRP A 59 10.54 -4.32 -5.23
N ILE A 60 11.24 -4.80 -6.26
CA ILE A 60 12.61 -5.31 -6.14
C ILE A 60 13.54 -4.39 -6.92
N TYR A 61 14.72 -4.12 -6.36
CA TYR A 61 15.76 -3.38 -7.04
C TYR A 61 16.47 -4.31 -8.03
N ASP A 62 16.34 -4.04 -9.32
CA ASP A 62 17.11 -4.70 -10.36
C ASP A 62 18.46 -4.00 -10.54
N THR A 63 19.53 -4.65 -10.08
CA THR A 63 20.89 -4.14 -10.17
C THR A 63 21.44 -4.09 -11.60
N SER A 64 20.84 -4.85 -12.54
CA SER A 64 21.27 -4.85 -13.93
C SER A 64 20.78 -3.62 -14.70
N SER A 65 19.58 -3.14 -14.34
CA SER A 65 18.95 -1.96 -14.96
C SER A 65 18.97 -0.71 -14.09
N ASP A 66 19.52 -0.81 -12.87
CA ASP A 66 19.64 0.24 -11.85
C ASP A 66 18.29 0.88 -11.48
N LYS A 67 17.24 0.06 -11.38
CA LYS A 67 15.85 0.52 -11.23
C LYS A 67 15.05 -0.36 -10.28
N TRP A 68 14.06 0.25 -9.64
CA TRP A 68 13.00 -0.49 -8.95
C TRP A 68 12.01 -1.05 -9.96
N VAL A 69 11.75 -2.36 -9.87
CA VAL A 69 10.85 -3.09 -10.75
C VAL A 69 9.68 -3.62 -9.92
N TYR A 70 8.47 -3.37 -10.40
CA TYR A 70 7.25 -3.88 -9.80
C TYR A 70 7.20 -5.39 -9.98
N THR A 71 6.97 -6.13 -8.90
CA THR A 71 7.01 -7.60 -8.92
C THR A 71 5.70 -8.24 -9.37
N GLY A 72 4.58 -7.50 -9.30
CA GLY A 72 3.25 -8.08 -9.42
C GLY A 72 2.72 -8.65 -8.10
N GLU A 73 3.54 -8.70 -7.04
CA GLU A 73 3.13 -9.13 -5.70
C GLU A 73 2.61 -7.93 -4.91
N TRP A 74 1.39 -8.06 -4.38
CA TRP A 74 0.74 -7.02 -3.61
C TRP A 74 -0.33 -7.61 -2.71
N VAL A 75 -0.69 -6.86 -1.67
CA VAL A 75 -1.81 -7.18 -0.77
C VAL A 75 -2.55 -5.90 -0.42
N HIS A 76 -3.81 -6.03 0.00
CA HIS A 76 -4.59 -4.91 0.48
C HIS A 76 -5.33 -5.25 1.77
N LEU A 77 -5.61 -4.22 2.55
CA LEU A 77 -6.49 -4.27 3.71
C LEU A 77 -7.60 -3.24 3.53
N TYR A 78 -8.85 -3.69 3.47
CA TYR A 78 -9.98 -2.78 3.54
C TYR A 78 -10.16 -2.26 4.97
N ILE A 79 -10.35 -0.95 5.10
CA ILE A 79 -10.59 -0.27 6.36
C ILE A 79 -11.93 0.44 6.32
N GLN A 80 -12.67 0.31 7.42
CA GLN A 80 -13.90 1.05 7.67
C GLN A 80 -13.67 1.97 8.86
N VAL A 81 -13.82 3.28 8.66
CA VAL A 81 -13.71 4.27 9.73
C VAL A 81 -15.10 4.57 10.27
N LEU A 82 -15.36 4.17 11.51
CA LEU A 82 -16.63 4.40 12.17
C LEU A 82 -16.57 5.69 13.00
N LYS A 83 -17.63 6.50 12.93
CA LYS A 83 -17.82 7.60 13.87
C LYS A 83 -18.14 6.99 15.24
N ARG A 84 -17.40 7.42 16.27
CA ARG A 84 -17.77 7.11 17.66
C ARG A 84 -19.06 7.86 17.99
N SER A 85 -20.15 7.10 18.15
CA SER A 85 -21.44 7.59 18.65
C SER A 85 -21.37 7.94 20.13
#